data_AF-A0A7J7EM29-F1
#
_entry.id   AF-A0A7J7EM29-F1
#
_cell.length_a   1.000
_cell.length_b   1.000
_cell.length_c   1.000
_cell.angle_alpha   90.00
_cell.angle_beta   90.00
_cell.angle_gamma   90.00
#
_symmetry.space_group_name_H-M   'P 1'
#
loop_
_entity.id
_entity.type
_entity.pdbx_description
1 polymer ?
#
loop_
_entity_poly.entity_id
_entity_poly.type
_entity_poly.pdbx_seq_one_letter_code
_entity_poly.pdbx_strand_id
1 'polypeptide(L)'
;MEDRGDSEPTPGCSGLGSAGVGGGGGAHAWAPEDAWMGTHPKYLEMMELDIGDATQVYIAFLVYLDLMESKSWHEVNCVGLPDLQLICLVGTEIEGEGLQTVVPTPISASLSHNRITWKDNLRANSSYFIQ
;
A
#
# COMPACT_ATOMS: atom_id res chain seq x y z
N MET A 1 43.24 9.81 41.31
CA MET A 1 42.72 8.46 41.60
C MET A 1 41.82 8.58 42.81
N GLU A 2 40.66 7.97 42.69
CA GLU A 2 39.32 8.39 43.14
C GLU A 2 39.06 8.37 44.67
N ASP A 3 38.10 9.19 45.13
CA ASP A 3 36.92 8.67 45.85
C ASP A 3 35.68 9.62 45.81
N ARG A 4 34.52 8.97 45.91
CA ARG A 4 33.08 9.28 45.83
C ARG A 4 32.50 10.61 46.34
N GLY A 5 31.37 10.99 45.70
CA GLY A 5 30.31 11.83 46.28
C GLY A 5 28.99 11.66 45.50
N ASP A 6 27.99 11.12 46.19
CA ASP A 6 26.66 10.68 45.76
C ASP A 6 25.69 11.82 45.41
N SER A 7 24.76 11.63 44.48
CA SER A 7 23.55 12.46 44.34
C SER A 7 22.38 11.62 43.81
N GLU A 8 21.56 11.20 44.76
CA GLU A 8 20.23 10.58 44.68
C GLU A 8 19.16 11.39 43.89
N PRO A 9 17.99 10.77 43.61
CA PRO A 9 17.07 11.08 42.54
C PRO A 9 15.98 12.10 42.93
N THR A 10 15.29 12.64 41.93
CA THR A 10 14.05 13.39 42.18
C THR A 10 12.84 12.45 42.26
N PRO A 11 11.97 12.61 43.28
CA PRO A 11 10.82 11.74 43.53
C PRO A 11 9.61 12.11 42.67
N GLY A 12 8.86 11.09 42.25
CA GLY A 12 7.62 11.24 41.48
C GLY A 12 6.38 11.48 42.34
N CYS A 13 5.21 11.51 41.71
CA CYS A 13 3.95 11.05 42.29
C CYS A 13 2.83 10.99 41.23
N SER A 14 2.21 9.80 41.10
CA SER A 14 0.79 9.51 40.83
C SER A 14 0.09 10.15 39.61
N GLY A 15 -0.49 9.42 38.66
CA GLY A 15 -1.36 8.26 38.86
C GLY A 15 -2.83 8.71 38.83
N LEU A 16 -3.53 8.48 37.72
CA LEU A 16 -5.00 8.46 37.65
C LEU A 16 -5.39 7.46 36.55
N GLY A 17 -6.07 6.40 36.97
CA GLY A 17 -6.39 5.24 36.17
C GLY A 17 -7.66 5.37 35.34
N SER A 18 -7.87 4.31 34.57
CA SER A 18 -9.12 3.73 34.06
C SER A 18 -10.36 4.62 33.98
N ALA A 19 -10.83 4.86 32.76
CA ALA A 19 -12.01 4.18 32.19
C ALA A 19 -12.51 4.94 30.96
N GLY A 20 -12.58 4.23 29.84
CA GLY A 20 -13.15 4.74 28.60
C GLY A 20 -13.44 3.58 27.66
N VAL A 21 -14.40 2.74 28.04
CA VAL A 21 -15.08 1.87 27.10
C VAL A 21 -15.77 2.74 26.06
N GLY A 22 -15.21 2.77 24.85
CA GLY A 22 -15.78 3.45 23.69
C GLY A 22 -15.42 2.63 22.46
N GLY A 23 -16.33 1.74 22.06
CA GLY A 23 -16.20 1.00 20.82
C GLY A 23 -16.14 1.95 19.63
N GLY A 24 -15.11 1.80 18.82
CA GLY A 24 -14.96 2.45 17.53
C GLY A 24 -13.88 1.67 16.78
N GLY A 25 -14.27 1.08 15.65
CA GLY A 25 -13.45 0.16 14.86
C GLY A 25 -12.01 0.68 14.71
N GLY A 26 -11.06 -0.16 15.12
CA GLY A 26 -9.64 0.15 15.06
C GLY A 26 -9.26 0.53 13.65
N ALA A 27 -9.04 1.82 13.42
CA ALA A 27 -8.19 2.26 12.33
C ALA A 27 -6.85 1.55 12.52
N HIS A 28 -6.37 0.88 11.47
CA HIS A 28 -5.11 0.17 11.54
C HIS A 28 -4.02 1.12 12.08
N ALA A 29 -3.26 0.67 13.07
CA ALA A 29 -2.28 1.44 13.84
C ALA A 29 -1.12 2.09 13.03
N TRP A 30 -1.17 2.04 11.69
CA TRP A 30 -0.19 2.63 10.77
C TRP A 30 -0.66 3.92 10.10
N ALA A 31 -1.91 4.38 10.31
CA ALA A 31 -2.40 5.63 9.72
C ALA A 31 -2.42 6.77 10.75
N PRO A 32 -1.50 7.76 10.67
CA PRO A 32 -1.57 8.98 11.45
C PRO A 32 -2.83 9.79 11.13
N GLU A 33 -3.20 10.71 12.02
CA GLU A 33 -4.32 11.65 11.87
C GLU A 33 -4.24 12.54 10.59
N ASP A 34 -3.05 12.64 9.98
CA ASP A 34 -2.80 13.21 8.64
C ASP A 34 -2.73 12.12 7.55
N ALA A 35 -3.72 11.23 7.49
CA ALA A 35 -3.78 10.13 6.54
C ALA A 35 -4.06 10.62 5.09
N TRP A 36 -3.11 11.34 4.49
CA TRP A 36 -3.18 11.85 3.12
C TRP A 36 -3.49 10.75 2.09
N MET A 37 -3.01 9.53 2.34
CA MET A 37 -3.35 8.36 1.52
C MET A 37 -4.83 8.01 1.67
N GLY A 38 -5.36 8.02 2.89
CA GLY A 38 -6.77 7.74 3.19
C GLY A 38 -7.75 8.77 2.62
N THR A 39 -7.26 9.93 2.18
CA THR A 39 -8.07 10.95 1.47
C THR A 39 -7.77 11.01 -0.03
N HIS A 40 -6.76 10.30 -0.51
CA HIS A 40 -6.36 10.33 -1.91
C HIS A 40 -7.36 9.55 -2.78
N PRO A 41 -7.99 10.16 -3.80
CA PRO A 41 -9.04 9.51 -4.59
C PRO A 41 -8.61 8.17 -5.18
N LYS A 42 -7.38 8.10 -5.71
CA LYS A 42 -6.85 6.86 -6.28
C LYS A 42 -6.58 5.75 -5.25
N TYR A 43 -6.27 6.12 -4.01
CA TYR A 43 -6.08 5.14 -2.94
C TYR A 43 -7.42 4.54 -2.50
N LEU A 44 -8.46 5.39 -2.41
CA LEU A 44 -9.83 4.94 -2.16
C LEU A 44 -10.34 4.00 -3.26
N GLU A 45 -10.14 4.37 -4.54
CA GLU A 45 -10.50 3.51 -5.68
C GLU A 45 -9.81 2.14 -5.60
N MET A 46 -8.52 2.09 -5.24
CA MET A 46 -7.80 0.82 -5.08
C MET A 46 -8.31 -0.02 -3.90
N MET A 47 -8.83 0.60 -2.83
CA MET A 47 -9.47 -0.13 -1.73
C MET A 47 -10.80 -0.76 -2.14
N GLU A 48 -11.50 -0.18 -3.12
CA GLU A 48 -12.79 -0.69 -3.63
C GLU A 48 -12.64 -1.89 -4.58
N LEU A 49 -11.41 -2.25 -4.99
CA LEU A 49 -11.15 -3.39 -5.89
C LEU A 49 -11.32 -4.78 -5.22
N ASP A 50 -11.95 -4.84 -4.04
CA ASP A 50 -12.22 -6.05 -3.25
C ASP A 50 -10.99 -6.97 -3.04
N ILE A 51 -9.82 -6.36 -2.90
CA ILE A 51 -8.57 -7.07 -2.58
C ILE A 51 -8.44 -7.19 -1.07
N GLY A 52 -8.49 -8.42 -0.55
CA GLY A 52 -8.43 -8.72 0.89
C GLY A 52 -7.10 -8.40 1.60
N ASP A 53 -6.15 -7.76 0.92
CA ASP A 53 -4.83 -7.38 1.47
C ASP A 53 -4.58 -5.87 1.35
N ALA A 54 -4.72 -5.17 2.47
CA ALA A 54 -4.42 -3.74 2.59
C ALA A 54 -2.93 -3.42 2.27
N THR A 55 -2.03 -4.39 2.46
CA THR A 55 -0.62 -4.25 2.08
C THR A 55 -0.49 -4.11 0.57
N GLN A 56 -1.27 -4.87 -0.19
CA GLN A 56 -1.24 -4.77 -1.65
C GLN A 56 -1.80 -3.44 -2.14
N VAL A 57 -2.87 -2.93 -1.52
CA VAL A 57 -3.39 -1.58 -1.81
C VAL A 57 -2.29 -0.54 -1.58
N TYR A 58 -1.61 -0.61 -0.43
CA TYR A 58 -0.50 0.29 -0.10
C TYR A 58 0.63 0.21 -1.12
N ILE A 59 1.10 -0.99 -1.46
CA ILE A 59 2.21 -1.19 -2.41
C ILE A 59 1.80 -0.75 -3.82
N ALA A 60 0.59 -1.08 -4.26
CA ALA A 60 0.09 -0.68 -5.57
C ALA A 60 -0.02 0.84 -5.69
N PHE A 61 -0.46 1.51 -4.62
CA PHE A 61 -0.53 2.96 -4.59
C PHE A 61 0.84 3.62 -4.68
N LEU A 62 1.83 3.11 -3.95
CA LEU A 62 3.21 3.62 -4.06
C LEU A 62 3.77 3.48 -5.48
N VAL A 63 3.49 2.34 -6.13
CA VAL A 63 3.93 2.13 -7.53
C VAL A 63 3.15 3.04 -8.48
N TYR A 64 1.85 3.24 -8.27
CA TYR A 64 1.06 4.18 -9.07
C TYR A 64 1.63 5.60 -9.02
N LEU A 65 1.98 6.09 -7.83
CA LEU A 65 2.61 7.40 -7.68
C LEU A 65 3.95 7.46 -8.42
N ASP A 66 4.78 6.42 -8.33
CA ASP A 66 6.03 6.36 -9.10
C ASP A 66 5.80 6.38 -10.62
N LEU A 67 4.77 5.69 -11.11
CA LEU A 67 4.44 5.70 -12.54
C LEU A 67 3.96 7.07 -13.02
N MET A 68 3.09 7.73 -12.25
CA MET A 68 2.50 9.01 -12.65
C MET A 68 3.44 10.20 -12.40
N GLU A 69 4.15 10.23 -11.27
CA GLU A 69 4.97 11.37 -10.86
C GLU A 69 6.42 11.23 -11.30
N SER A 70 7.07 10.08 -11.05
CA SER A 70 8.47 9.88 -11.41
C SER A 70 8.64 9.53 -12.88
N LYS A 71 7.84 8.58 -13.39
CA LYS A 71 7.92 8.10 -14.78
C LYS A 71 7.01 8.87 -15.75
N SER A 72 6.11 9.71 -15.24
CA SER A 72 5.22 10.55 -16.06
C SER A 72 4.42 9.77 -17.11
N TRP A 73 3.87 8.61 -16.74
CA TRP A 73 2.99 7.84 -17.62
C TRP A 73 1.74 8.64 -18.01
N HIS A 74 1.29 8.46 -19.25
CA HIS A 74 0.11 9.16 -19.77
C HIS A 74 -1.17 8.76 -19.03
N GLU A 75 -1.39 7.46 -18.87
CA GLU A 75 -2.58 6.93 -18.19
C GLU A 75 -2.22 5.62 -17.46
N VAL A 76 -2.76 5.46 -16.23
CA VAL A 76 -2.62 4.23 -15.44
C VAL A 76 -3.95 3.87 -14.80
N ASN A 77 -4.46 2.69 -15.17
CA ASN A 77 -5.65 2.07 -14.61
C ASN A 77 -5.28 0.98 -13.60
N CYS A 78 -6.15 0.77 -12.62
CA CYS A 78 -5.96 -0.20 -11.55
C CYS A 78 -6.95 -1.36 -11.73
N VAL A 79 -6.45 -2.58 -11.69
CA VAL A 79 -7.24 -3.79 -11.89
C VAL A 79 -7.05 -4.71 -10.69
N GLY A 80 -8.16 -5.02 -10.00
CA GLY A 80 -8.18 -6.02 -8.94
C GLY A 80 -8.19 -7.44 -9.50
N LEU A 81 -7.34 -8.30 -8.94
CA LEU A 81 -7.32 -9.73 -9.18
C LEU A 81 -7.63 -10.45 -7.87
N PRO A 82 -8.93 -10.64 -7.54
CA PRO A 82 -9.34 -11.20 -6.24
C PRO A 82 -8.82 -12.63 -6.03
N ASP A 83 -8.76 -13.45 -7.08
CA ASP A 83 -8.24 -14.83 -7.01
C ASP A 83 -6.78 -14.89 -6.54
N LEU A 84 -6.00 -13.85 -6.85
CA LEU A 84 -4.60 -13.73 -6.48
C LEU A 84 -4.39 -12.77 -5.30
N GLN A 85 -5.45 -12.07 -4.87
CA GLN A 85 -5.39 -10.95 -3.91
C GLN A 85 -4.34 -9.90 -4.33
N LEU A 86 -4.26 -9.62 -5.63
CA LEU A 86 -3.30 -8.67 -6.21
C LEU A 86 -4.02 -7.53 -6.92
N ILE A 87 -3.38 -6.36 -6.92
CA ILE A 87 -3.72 -5.26 -7.83
C ILE A 87 -2.69 -5.23 -8.95
N CYS A 88 -3.13 -5.08 -10.19
CA CYS A 88 -2.30 -4.79 -11.35
C CYS A 88 -2.51 -3.34 -11.79
N LEU A 89 -1.43 -2.71 -12.25
CA LEU A 89 -1.45 -1.39 -12.85
C LEU A 89 -1.28 -1.56 -14.36
N VAL A 90 -2.25 -1.08 -15.13
CA VAL A 90 -2.31 -1.27 -16.57
C VAL A 90 -2.43 0.10 -17.22
N GLY A 91 -1.51 0.44 -18.11
CA GLY A 91 -1.42 1.81 -18.59
C GLY A 91 -0.49 1.98 -19.76
N THR A 92 -0.39 3.22 -20.23
CA THR A 92 0.47 3.61 -21.35
C THR A 92 1.46 4.65 -20.87
N GLU A 93 2.75 4.44 -21.16
CA GLU A 93 3.80 5.40 -20.83
C GLU A 93 3.68 6.63 -21.74
N ILE A 94 3.56 6.42 -23.05
CA ILE A 94 3.41 7.46 -24.06
C ILE A 94 2.04 7.30 -24.76
N GLU A 95 1.38 8.42 -25.05
CA GLU A 95 0.13 8.45 -25.80
C GLU A 95 0.27 7.75 -27.17
N GLY A 96 -0.61 6.80 -27.46
CA GLY A 96 -0.60 6.04 -28.72
C GLY A 96 0.36 4.84 -28.74
N GLU A 97 1.04 4.54 -27.64
CA GLU A 97 1.81 3.29 -27.49
C GLU A 97 0.95 2.12 -27.01
N GLY A 98 1.54 0.92 -27.06
CA GLY A 98 0.90 -0.29 -26.56
C GLY A 98 0.75 -0.30 -25.04
N LEU A 99 -0.27 -1.02 -24.58
CA LEU A 99 -0.58 -1.15 -23.16
C LEU A 99 0.50 -1.94 -22.42
N GLN A 100 0.99 -1.38 -21.32
CA GLN A 100 1.96 -1.99 -20.42
C GLN A 100 1.27 -2.43 -19.12
N THR A 101 1.76 -3.52 -18.53
CA THR A 101 1.24 -4.07 -17.27
C THR A 101 2.35 -4.14 -16.23
N VAL A 102 2.13 -3.48 -15.10
CA VAL A 102 3.00 -3.48 -13.94
C VAL A 102 2.29 -4.22 -12.80
N VAL A 103 3.00 -5.13 -12.15
CA VAL A 103 2.48 -5.88 -11.00
C VAL A 103 3.28 -5.50 -9.75
N PRO A 104 2.73 -4.62 -8.89
CA PRO A 104 3.30 -4.25 -7.61
C PRO A 104 3.60 -5.51 -6.79
N THR A 105 4.86 -5.68 -6.40
CA THR A 105 5.33 -6.85 -5.64
C THR A 105 6.14 -6.37 -4.43
N PRO A 106 5.77 -6.77 -3.21
CA PRO A 106 6.54 -6.44 -2.01
C PRO A 106 7.96 -7.00 -2.10
N ILE A 107 8.93 -6.31 -1.49
CA ILE A 107 10.31 -6.81 -1.40
C ILE A 107 10.41 -8.13 -0.63
N SER A 108 9.46 -8.39 0.27
CA SER A 108 9.35 -9.63 1.05
C SER A 108 8.69 -10.77 0.28
N ALA A 109 8.07 -10.48 -0.87
CA ALA A 109 7.39 -11.49 -1.67
C ALA A 109 8.36 -12.24 -2.58
N SER A 110 8.13 -13.54 -2.73
CA SER A 110 8.88 -14.35 -3.68
C SER A 110 8.34 -14.21 -5.11
N LEU A 111 9.25 -14.13 -6.08
CA LEU A 111 8.94 -14.24 -7.49
C LEU A 111 9.18 -15.69 -7.92
N SER A 112 8.10 -16.43 -8.16
CA SER A 112 8.17 -17.81 -8.65
C SER A 112 7.67 -17.89 -10.09
N HIS A 113 8.09 -18.94 -10.81
CA HIS A 113 7.62 -19.19 -12.18
C HIS A 113 6.09 -19.30 -12.24
N ASN A 114 5.47 -20.00 -11.27
CA ASN A 114 4.02 -20.06 -11.18
C ASN A 114 3.40 -18.66 -11.09
N ARG A 115 4.00 -17.75 -10.32
CA ARG A 115 3.52 -16.37 -10.19
C ARG A 115 3.73 -15.53 -11.46
N ILE A 116 4.73 -15.84 -12.28
CA ILE A 116 5.00 -15.17 -13.56
C ILE A 116 4.09 -15.70 -14.67
N THR A 117 3.83 -17.00 -14.73
CA THR A 117 2.96 -17.60 -15.77
C THR A 117 1.54 -17.02 -15.71
N TRP A 118 1.03 -16.66 -14.52
CA TRP A 118 -0.23 -15.92 -14.39
C TRP A 118 -0.17 -14.54 -15.04
N LYS A 119 0.98 -13.85 -15.00
CA LYS A 119 1.17 -12.53 -15.62
C LYS A 119 1.10 -12.61 -17.14
N ASP A 120 1.68 -13.65 -17.73
CA ASP A 120 1.61 -13.86 -19.19
C ASP A 120 0.18 -14.22 -19.63
N ASN A 121 -0.56 -14.96 -18.80
CA ASN A 121 -1.97 -15.25 -19.04
C ASN A 121 -2.85 -13.99 -18.92
N LEU A 122 -2.57 -13.10 -17.96
CA LEU A 122 -3.24 -11.80 -17.84
C LEU A 122 -2.96 -10.91 -19.05
N ARG A 123 -1.71 -10.87 -19.55
CA ARG A 123 -1.35 -10.15 -20.78
C ARG A 123 -2.08 -10.70 -22.01
N ALA A 124 -2.23 -12.03 -22.11
CA ALA A 124 -2.99 -12.67 -23.18
C ALA A 124 -4.51 -12.39 -23.09
N ASN A 125 -5.04 -12.19 -21.88
CA ASN A 125 -6.43 -11.78 -21.64
C ASN A 125 -6.61 -10.25 -21.57
N SER A 126 -5.56 -9.46 -21.80
CA SER A 126 -5.63 -7.99 -21.77
C SER A 126 -6.58 -7.41 -22.83
N SER A 127 -6.96 -8.19 -23.84
CA SER A 127 -8.00 -7.82 -24.80
C SER A 127 -9.39 -7.64 -24.18
N TYR A 128 -9.65 -8.17 -22.97
CA TYR A 128 -10.90 -7.97 -22.23
C TYR A 128 -10.91 -6.70 -21.35
N PHE A 129 -9.76 -6.03 -21.20
CA PHE A 129 -9.61 -4.82 -20.38
C PHE A 129 -9.71 -3.51 -21.19
N ILE A 130 -10.00 -3.59 -22.49
CA ILE A 130 -10.21 -2.44 -23.39
C ILE A 130 -11.68 -2.36 -23.85
N GLN A 131 -12.65 -2.53 -22.94
CA GLN A 131 -14.06 -2.39 -23.27
C GLN A 131 -14.77 -1.35 -22.40
#